data_AF-A0A6L7Z699-F1
#
_entry.id   AF-A0A6L7Z699-F1
#
_cell.length_a   1.000
_cell.length_b   1.000
_cell.length_c   1.000
_cell.angle_alpha   90.00
_cell.angle_beta   90.00
_cell.angle_gamma   90.00
#
_symmetry.space_group_name_H-M   'P 1'
#
loop_
_entity.id
_entity.type
_entity.pdbx_description
1 polymer ?
#
loop_
_entity_poly.entity_id
_entity_poly.type
_entity_poly.pdbx_seq_one_letter_code
_entity_poly.pdbx_strand_id
1 'polypeptide(L)'
;GRDRGLLVHFEPHDPAAWTPDPATGTAPPRGEPDPGGQLDACGRCHSRRTAITTRYMHGDPLLDTHQPALLEDGLYFADGQVREEVYVWGSFVQSAMYRAGVSCNACHVAHSLEMRGEGNAVCTGCHAPARFDAAGHHFHEAGTEGALCVSCHMPARTYMGVDARRDHSFRVPDPAVAEAVGAPDPCTTCHARMTGAEAAVEIASRMDGVPIRRTEHHAEAIAAARQGDPRGLPGLYAALRDPKTPAITRATALTLLGADPSPQRAAAVQRGVRDTSPIVRIGALRGIRLAPTPELAAIAVPLLKDPVRSVRLAAAEAVPMSTLRSAVIAGEATRGANSGAARGADPAGAPRAEGTGPVAEYREAQLASAERPEAQLNLAWLALALGAPAEAEEALETAIALDPAFVPAYVNLADLHFRTGRDTDGEPLLRSAIEKSPGSADAHHALGLLLVRSRRPDEAIPLLQRAAELEGQGTRYAYVYAVALQSAGDTATARAVLEQALERRPLDRDLLLALAVLHREAGRVAEALRYARALAEAHPFDPAGPALIAELER
;
A
#
# COMPACT_ATOMS: atom_id res chain seq x y z
N GLY A 1 11.76 25.08 32.46
CA GLY A 1 11.00 24.59 33.63
C GLY A 1 10.89 23.09 33.52
N ARG A 2 11.09 22.40 34.66
CA ARG A 2 11.12 20.94 34.86
C ARG A 2 10.24 20.18 33.87
N ASP A 3 10.91 19.35 33.07
CA ASP A 3 10.40 18.12 32.51
C ASP A 3 9.39 17.47 33.46
N ARG A 4 8.11 17.51 33.12
CA ARG A 4 7.06 16.80 33.87
C ARG A 4 7.16 15.28 33.67
N GLY A 5 8.38 14.73 33.56
CA GLY A 5 8.66 13.32 33.28
C GLY A 5 8.43 12.86 31.84
N LEU A 6 8.35 13.78 30.86
CA LEU A 6 8.15 13.42 29.45
C LEU A 6 9.50 13.28 28.72
N LEU A 7 9.68 12.15 28.02
CA LEU A 7 10.89 11.84 27.23
C LEU A 7 11.00 12.65 25.93
N VAL A 8 9.87 13.17 25.42
CA VAL A 8 9.81 14.03 24.23
C VAL A 8 9.37 15.43 24.64
N HIS A 9 10.14 16.44 24.26
CA HIS A 9 9.81 17.83 24.51
C HIS A 9 8.96 18.38 23.36
N PHE A 10 7.74 18.82 23.68
CA PHE A 10 6.92 19.61 22.77
C PHE A 10 7.27 21.08 22.98
N GLU A 11 8.13 21.64 22.14
CA GLU A 11 8.42 23.09 22.19
C GLU A 11 7.11 23.88 22.06
N PRO A 12 6.86 24.89 22.90
CA PRO A 12 5.68 25.73 22.76
C PRO A 12 5.67 26.38 21.37
N HIS A 13 4.54 26.32 20.67
CA HIS A 13 4.38 27.09 19.45
C HIS A 13 4.64 28.58 19.71
N ASP A 14 5.62 29.14 19.01
CA ASP A 14 5.93 30.58 19.03
C ASP A 14 5.16 31.25 17.87
N PRO A 15 4.11 32.04 18.16
CA PRO A 15 3.32 32.70 17.11
C PRO A 15 4.11 33.79 16.38
N ALA A 16 5.08 34.46 17.04
CA ALA A 16 5.87 35.53 16.42
C ALA A 16 6.72 35.02 15.25
N ALA A 17 7.01 33.73 15.31
CA ALA A 17 7.81 32.99 14.36
C ALA A 17 7.12 32.75 13.02
N TRP A 18 5.78 32.90 12.93
CA TRP A 18 4.97 32.61 11.75
C TRP A 18 4.32 33.87 11.15
N THR A 19 5.01 35.00 11.22
CA THR A 19 4.49 36.25 10.65
C THR A 19 4.27 36.13 9.13
N PRO A 20 3.06 36.44 8.60
CA PRO A 20 2.78 36.36 7.17
C PRO A 20 3.67 37.28 6.33
N ASP A 21 4.19 36.76 5.20
CA ASP A 21 4.91 37.56 4.23
C ASP A 21 3.95 38.56 3.53
N PRO A 22 4.26 39.87 3.44
CA PRO A 22 3.36 40.86 2.85
C PRO A 22 3.01 40.62 1.37
N ALA A 23 3.88 39.99 0.59
CA ALA A 23 3.66 39.73 -0.83
C ALA A 23 2.79 38.50 -1.06
N THR A 24 3.04 37.41 -0.32
CA THR A 24 2.29 36.16 -0.49
C THR A 24 1.07 36.05 0.43
N GLY A 25 1.05 36.82 1.53
CA GLY A 25 0.10 36.70 2.62
C GLY A 25 0.27 35.43 3.46
N THR A 26 1.31 34.62 3.24
CA THR A 26 1.55 33.36 3.94
C THR A 26 2.92 33.40 4.60
N ALA A 27 3.01 32.89 5.82
CA ALA A 27 4.29 32.78 6.52
C ALA A 27 5.29 31.92 5.73
N PRO A 28 6.58 32.31 5.66
CA PRO A 28 7.58 31.51 4.98
C PRO A 28 7.82 30.18 5.73
N PRO A 29 8.19 29.09 5.00
CA PRO A 29 8.61 27.83 5.61
C PRO A 29 9.74 28.04 6.63
N ARG A 30 9.68 27.33 7.76
CA ARG A 30 10.63 27.53 8.88
C ARG A 30 11.74 26.48 8.98
N GLY A 31 11.82 25.55 8.02
CA GLY A 31 12.87 24.53 7.96
C GLY A 31 12.32 23.17 7.60
N GLU A 32 13.15 22.14 7.76
CA GLU A 32 12.70 20.75 7.61
C GLU A 32 11.68 20.44 8.72
N PRO A 33 10.66 19.61 8.43
CA PRO A 33 9.80 19.06 9.47
C PRO A 33 10.64 18.38 10.56
N ASP A 34 10.12 18.16 11.77
CA ASP A 34 10.84 17.59 12.92
C ASP A 34 10.83 16.03 12.91
N PRO A 35 11.78 15.34 12.23
CA PRO A 35 11.82 13.87 12.23
C PRO A 35 12.24 13.34 13.60
N GLY A 36 11.46 12.42 14.15
CA GLY A 36 11.72 11.81 15.46
C GLY A 36 11.24 12.63 16.66
N GLY A 37 10.82 13.89 16.49
CA GLY A 37 10.28 14.71 17.56
C GLY A 37 8.77 14.59 17.71
N GLN A 38 8.04 15.71 17.66
CA GLN A 38 6.61 15.72 18.00
C GLN A 38 5.77 14.82 17.07
N LEU A 39 6.05 14.86 15.77
CA LEU A 39 5.22 14.17 14.79
C LEU A 39 5.26 12.65 14.96
N ASP A 40 6.45 12.10 15.26
CA ASP A 40 6.62 10.68 15.50
C ASP A 40 5.96 10.25 16.81
N ALA A 41 6.07 11.08 17.86
CA ALA A 41 5.39 10.85 19.13
C ALA A 41 3.87 10.81 18.96
N CYS A 42 3.29 11.76 18.21
CA CYS A 42 1.85 11.79 17.94
C CYS A 42 1.41 10.69 16.96
N GLY A 43 2.22 10.37 15.95
CA GLY A 43 1.94 9.33 14.95
C GLY A 43 1.77 7.95 15.57
N ARG A 44 2.43 7.67 16.70
CA ARG A 44 2.24 6.43 17.49
C ARG A 44 0.84 6.24 18.04
N CYS A 45 -0.05 7.22 17.98
CA CYS A 45 -1.45 7.09 18.39
C CYS A 45 -2.40 7.56 17.29
N HIS A 46 -2.05 8.66 16.62
CA HIS A 46 -2.87 9.34 15.61
C HIS A 46 -2.55 8.91 14.16
N SER A 47 -2.15 7.65 13.97
CA SER A 47 -2.03 7.04 12.66
C SER A 47 -2.59 5.61 12.65
N ARG A 48 -3.16 5.19 11.52
CA ARG A 48 -3.25 3.75 11.22
C ARG A 48 -1.83 3.20 11.08
N ARG A 49 -1.52 2.14 11.79
CA ARG A 49 -0.16 1.58 11.86
C ARG A 49 -0.17 0.13 12.34
N THR A 50 0.91 -0.58 12.04
CA THR A 50 1.23 -1.88 12.63
C THR A 50 2.41 -1.72 13.57
N ALA A 51 2.35 -2.29 14.78
CA ALA A 51 3.51 -2.35 15.67
C ALA A 51 4.47 -3.44 15.18
N ILE A 52 5.77 -3.14 15.10
CA ILE A 52 6.80 -4.07 14.61
C ILE A 52 7.76 -4.54 15.71
N THR A 53 7.51 -4.11 16.95
CA THR A 53 8.16 -4.61 18.16
C THR A 53 7.29 -4.27 19.36
N THR A 54 7.32 -5.13 20.38
CA THR A 54 6.71 -4.87 21.68
C THR A 54 7.61 -4.07 22.60
N ARG A 55 8.89 -3.89 22.22
CA ARG A 55 9.92 -3.20 23.01
C ARG A 55 10.22 -1.85 22.38
N TYR A 56 9.71 -0.77 22.98
CA TYR A 56 10.09 0.58 22.59
C TYR A 56 10.07 1.55 23.76
N MET A 57 10.81 2.64 23.62
CA MET A 57 10.74 3.79 24.51
C MET A 57 10.05 4.97 23.81
N HIS A 58 9.33 5.78 24.58
CA HIS A 58 8.76 7.01 24.03
C HIS A 58 9.91 7.96 23.68
N GLY A 59 9.91 8.47 22.44
CA GLY A 59 11.01 9.27 21.88
C GLY A 59 11.86 8.53 20.84
N ASP A 60 11.72 7.21 20.71
CA ASP A 60 12.27 6.50 19.55
C ASP A 60 11.57 6.97 18.26
N PRO A 61 12.23 6.92 17.08
CA PRO A 61 11.59 7.21 15.81
C PRO A 61 10.36 6.31 15.57
N LEU A 62 9.31 6.87 14.96
CA LEU A 62 8.07 6.14 14.70
C LEU A 62 8.35 4.88 13.87
N LEU A 63 9.15 5.04 12.81
CA LEU A 63 9.49 3.95 11.88
C LEU A 63 10.45 2.89 12.45
N ASP A 64 10.97 3.08 13.67
CA ASP A 64 11.74 2.03 14.35
C ASP A 64 10.86 1.10 15.18
N THR A 65 9.58 1.42 15.29
CA THR A 65 8.66 0.74 16.22
C THR A 65 7.29 0.44 15.62
N HIS A 66 6.89 1.21 14.60
CA HIS A 66 5.63 1.09 13.91
C HIS A 66 5.81 1.30 12.40
N GLN A 67 4.96 0.67 11.61
CA GLN A 67 4.78 0.96 10.19
C GLN A 67 3.43 1.64 9.97
N PRO A 68 3.39 2.95 9.73
CA PRO A 68 2.16 3.64 9.33
C PRO A 68 1.63 3.12 8.00
N ALA A 69 0.31 3.14 7.83
CA ALA A 69 -0.32 2.86 6.54
C ALA A 69 0.06 3.94 5.52
N LEU A 70 0.29 3.52 4.26
CA LEU A 70 0.39 4.45 3.13
C LEU A 70 -1.01 4.92 2.72
N LEU A 71 -1.13 5.59 1.57
CA LEU A 71 -2.43 5.93 0.97
C LEU A 71 -3.05 4.67 0.33
N GLU A 72 -3.31 3.67 1.14
CA GLU A 72 -3.84 2.37 0.76
C GLU A 72 -5.33 2.49 0.40
N ASP A 73 -5.79 1.67 -0.55
CA ASP A 73 -7.20 1.65 -0.93
C ASP A 73 -8.08 1.16 0.22
N GLY A 74 -9.31 1.65 0.28
CA GLY A 74 -10.21 1.45 1.42
C GLY A 74 -9.86 2.30 2.65
N LEU A 75 -8.60 2.67 2.88
CA LEU A 75 -8.19 3.51 4.01
C LEU A 75 -8.19 5.02 3.67
N TYR A 76 -7.72 5.36 2.48
CA TYR A 76 -7.68 6.73 1.96
C TYR A 76 -8.38 6.81 0.61
N PHE A 77 -8.96 7.97 0.31
CA PHE A 77 -9.33 8.30 -1.06
C PHE A 77 -8.07 8.39 -1.96
N ALA A 78 -8.24 8.28 -3.26
CA ALA A 78 -7.11 8.28 -4.20
C ALA A 78 -6.39 9.63 -4.24
N ASP A 79 -7.11 10.70 -3.94
CA ASP A 79 -6.51 12.01 -3.76
C ASP A 79 -5.63 12.03 -2.50
N GLY A 80 -5.96 11.29 -1.43
CA GLY A 80 -5.20 11.19 -0.19
C GLY A 80 -5.94 11.71 1.04
N GLN A 81 -7.20 12.16 0.88
CA GLN A 81 -8.10 12.45 1.99
C GLN A 81 -8.42 11.18 2.78
N VAL A 82 -8.72 11.35 4.07
CA VAL A 82 -9.11 10.24 4.94
C VAL A 82 -10.46 9.64 4.53
N ARG A 83 -10.51 8.31 4.33
CA ARG A 83 -11.75 7.58 4.00
C ARG A 83 -12.32 6.82 5.20
N GLU A 84 -11.47 6.07 5.89
CA GLU A 84 -11.80 5.26 7.06
C GLU A 84 -11.01 5.68 8.30
N GLU A 85 -11.10 4.92 9.38
CA GLU A 85 -10.41 5.18 10.66
C GLU A 85 -8.88 5.04 10.53
N VAL A 86 -8.26 6.07 9.96
CA VAL A 86 -6.80 6.19 9.82
C VAL A 86 -6.18 7.30 10.64
N TYR A 87 -7.02 7.97 11.44
CA TYR A 87 -6.70 9.21 12.15
C TYR A 87 -6.24 10.29 11.17
N VAL A 88 -5.21 11.09 11.52
CA VAL A 88 -4.86 12.32 10.79
C VAL A 88 -3.38 12.44 10.42
N TRP A 89 -2.51 11.55 10.92
CA TRP A 89 -1.07 11.63 10.61
C TRP A 89 -0.79 11.50 9.11
N GLY A 90 -1.42 10.54 8.43
CA GLY A 90 -1.18 10.29 7.00
C GLY A 90 -1.67 11.42 6.10
N SER A 91 -2.76 12.10 6.44
CA SER A 91 -3.21 13.32 5.74
C SER A 91 -2.30 14.50 6.08
N PHE A 92 -1.86 14.64 7.34
CA PHE A 92 -0.96 15.70 7.77
C PHE A 92 0.39 15.70 7.03
N VAL A 93 1.05 14.54 6.91
CA VAL A 93 2.37 14.45 6.24
C VAL A 93 2.31 14.70 4.73
N GLN A 94 1.12 14.76 4.14
CA GLN A 94 0.91 15.19 2.75
C GLN A 94 0.84 16.72 2.60
N SER A 95 0.52 17.42 3.69
CA SER A 95 0.12 18.81 3.64
C SER A 95 1.28 19.76 3.32
N ALA A 96 0.94 20.91 2.75
CA ALA A 96 1.88 22.01 2.62
C ALA A 96 2.36 22.53 3.98
N MET A 97 1.53 22.42 5.02
CA MET A 97 1.84 22.81 6.40
C MET A 97 2.99 21.96 6.97
N TYR A 98 2.91 20.64 6.82
CA TYR A 98 3.99 19.74 7.22
C TYR A 98 5.30 20.10 6.51
N ARG A 99 5.29 20.28 5.18
CA ARG A 99 6.48 20.69 4.41
C ARG A 99 7.02 22.06 4.81
N ALA A 100 6.19 22.94 5.37
CA ALA A 100 6.59 24.24 5.86
C ALA A 100 7.20 24.20 7.28
N GLY A 101 7.18 23.04 7.95
CA GLY A 101 7.67 22.87 9.31
C GLY A 101 6.61 23.09 10.40
N VAL A 102 5.32 23.08 10.05
CA VAL A 102 4.22 23.15 11.03
C VAL A 102 4.10 21.82 11.77
N SER A 103 3.86 21.88 13.07
CA SER A 103 3.66 20.73 13.96
C SER A 103 2.23 20.75 14.55
N CYS A 104 1.79 19.63 15.14
CA CYS A 104 0.42 19.53 15.66
C CYS A 104 0.13 20.57 16.75
N ASN A 105 1.11 20.87 17.60
CA ASN A 105 0.91 21.85 18.67
C ASN A 105 0.85 23.30 18.20
N ALA A 106 1.05 23.59 16.91
CA ALA A 106 0.79 24.91 16.35
C ALA A 106 -0.70 25.25 16.34
N CYS A 107 -1.55 24.24 16.16
CA CYS A 107 -3.00 24.44 16.00
C CYS A 107 -3.79 24.13 17.26
N HIS A 108 -3.38 23.12 18.04
CA HIS A 108 -4.11 22.69 19.23
C HIS A 108 -3.16 22.31 20.38
N VAL A 109 -3.68 22.26 21.60
CA VAL A 109 -2.94 21.80 22.77
C VAL A 109 -2.86 20.28 22.75
N ALA A 110 -1.70 19.73 23.10
CA ALA A 110 -1.50 18.29 23.17
C ALA A 110 -2.41 17.66 24.24
N HIS A 111 -2.98 16.49 23.94
CA HIS A 111 -3.90 15.71 24.77
C HIS A 111 -5.27 16.33 25.10
N SER A 112 -5.37 17.63 25.39
CA SER A 112 -6.70 18.27 25.57
C SER A 112 -7.42 18.51 24.25
N LEU A 113 -6.67 18.61 23.14
CA LEU A 113 -7.16 18.95 21.81
C LEU A 113 -7.84 20.32 21.72
N GLU A 114 -7.70 21.16 22.76
CA GLU A 114 -8.20 22.52 22.78
C GLU A 114 -7.47 23.33 21.70
N MET A 115 -8.23 24.02 20.85
CA MET A 115 -7.68 24.83 19.76
C MET A 115 -6.94 26.06 20.33
N ARG A 116 -5.83 26.45 19.70
CA ARG A 116 -5.05 27.63 20.12
C ARG A 116 -5.66 28.97 19.72
N GLY A 117 -6.75 28.94 18.97
CA GLY A 117 -7.50 30.10 18.51
C GLY A 117 -8.93 29.71 18.19
N GLU A 118 -9.83 30.69 18.21
CA GLU A 118 -11.24 30.48 17.87
C GLU A 118 -11.47 30.69 16.36
N GLY A 119 -12.27 29.81 15.76
CA GLY A 119 -12.61 29.90 14.33
C GLY A 119 -11.36 29.99 13.42
N ASN A 120 -11.33 30.99 12.56
CA ASN A 120 -10.24 31.21 11.59
C ASN A 120 -8.96 31.77 12.23
N ALA A 121 -8.97 32.18 13.51
CA ALA A 121 -7.81 32.75 14.20
C ALA A 121 -6.60 31.80 14.25
N VAL A 122 -6.85 30.48 14.25
CA VAL A 122 -5.79 29.46 14.18
C VAL A 122 -5.03 29.54 12.85
N CYS A 123 -5.76 29.70 11.75
CA CYS A 123 -5.18 29.79 10.41
C CYS A 123 -4.53 31.17 10.19
N THR A 124 -5.16 32.23 10.69
CA THR A 124 -4.67 33.60 10.46
C THR A 124 -3.49 34.01 11.32
N GLY A 125 -3.05 33.15 12.25
CA GLY A 125 -1.74 33.25 12.89
C GLY A 125 -0.58 33.15 11.90
N CYS A 126 -0.75 32.40 10.79
CA CYS A 126 0.25 32.21 9.75
C CYS A 126 -0.17 32.79 8.37
N HIS A 127 -1.45 33.10 8.21
CA HIS A 127 -2.03 33.59 6.96
C HIS A 127 -2.66 34.98 7.15
N ALA A 128 -2.39 35.91 6.24
CA ALA A 128 -2.89 37.27 6.33
C ALA A 128 -4.45 37.29 6.30
N PRO A 129 -5.14 37.73 7.37
CA PRO A 129 -6.60 37.71 7.43
C PRO A 129 -7.24 38.49 6.27
N ALA A 130 -6.69 39.66 5.95
CA ALA A 130 -7.19 40.52 4.87
C ALA A 130 -7.18 39.86 3.48
N ARG A 131 -6.43 38.75 3.31
CA ARG A 131 -6.36 38.00 2.06
C ARG A 131 -7.16 36.70 2.10
N PHE A 132 -7.10 35.96 3.21
CA PHE A 132 -7.63 34.60 3.29
C PHE A 132 -8.92 34.49 4.13
N ASP A 133 -9.07 35.29 5.18
CA ASP A 133 -10.29 35.35 6.01
C ASP A 133 -11.16 36.54 5.58
N ALA A 134 -11.49 36.57 4.29
CA ALA A 134 -12.22 37.65 3.65
C ALA A 134 -13.27 37.11 2.69
N ALA A 135 -14.39 37.82 2.55
CA ALA A 135 -15.50 37.42 1.67
C ALA A 135 -15.08 37.23 0.20
N GLY A 136 -14.04 37.93 -0.25
CA GLY A 136 -13.47 37.75 -1.59
C GLY A 136 -12.66 36.45 -1.78
N HIS A 137 -12.42 35.69 -0.71
CA HIS A 137 -11.76 34.39 -0.75
C HIS A 137 -12.74 33.24 -0.47
N HIS A 138 -13.52 33.33 0.61
CA HIS A 138 -14.45 32.26 0.98
C HIS A 138 -15.83 32.39 0.32
N PHE A 139 -16.21 33.56 -0.21
CA PHE A 139 -17.48 33.79 -0.93
C PHE A 139 -18.77 33.50 -0.14
N HIS A 140 -18.68 33.54 1.18
CA HIS A 140 -19.80 33.31 2.11
C HIS A 140 -19.97 34.52 3.04
N GLU A 141 -21.13 34.64 3.68
CA GLU A 141 -21.35 35.63 4.73
C GLU A 141 -20.48 35.33 5.95
N ALA A 142 -19.88 36.37 6.55
CA ALA A 142 -19.01 36.21 7.71
C ALA A 142 -19.77 35.58 8.89
N GLY A 143 -19.11 34.67 9.61
CA GLY A 143 -19.71 33.95 10.74
C GLY A 143 -20.55 32.74 10.37
N THR A 144 -20.71 32.43 9.07
CA THR A 144 -21.33 31.17 8.63
C THR A 144 -20.32 30.03 8.58
N GLU A 145 -20.80 28.77 8.58
CA GLU A 145 -19.93 27.60 8.44
C GLU A 145 -19.11 27.61 7.13
N GLY A 146 -19.70 28.11 6.04
CA GLY A 146 -19.01 28.27 4.76
C GLY A 146 -17.90 29.33 4.74
N ALA A 147 -17.85 30.22 5.74
CA ALA A 147 -16.77 31.20 5.91
C ALA A 147 -15.58 30.66 6.71
N LEU A 148 -15.68 29.46 7.32
CA LEU A 148 -14.58 28.88 8.08
C LEU A 148 -13.55 28.23 7.14
N CYS A 149 -12.27 28.55 7.33
CA CYS A 149 -11.18 27.96 6.53
C CYS A 149 -11.20 26.43 6.59
N VAL A 150 -11.49 25.87 7.77
CA VAL A 150 -11.53 24.43 8.01
C VAL A 150 -12.69 23.73 7.30
N SER A 151 -13.75 24.43 6.91
CA SER A 151 -14.87 23.82 6.18
C SER A 151 -14.48 23.41 4.76
N CYS A 152 -13.54 24.14 4.15
CA CYS A 152 -13.04 23.85 2.81
C CYS A 152 -11.72 23.09 2.83
N HIS A 153 -10.76 23.52 3.66
CA HIS A 153 -9.41 22.96 3.64
C HIS A 153 -9.24 21.73 4.54
N MET A 154 -10.18 21.49 5.46
CA MET A 154 -10.15 20.38 6.42
C MET A 154 -11.55 19.76 6.58
N PRO A 155 -12.15 19.26 5.48
CA PRO A 155 -13.51 18.75 5.51
C PRO A 155 -13.66 17.69 6.60
N ALA A 156 -14.77 17.78 7.34
CA ALA A 156 -15.07 16.86 8.43
C ALA A 156 -15.80 15.63 7.90
N ARG A 157 -15.50 14.47 8.48
CA ARG A 157 -16.23 13.24 8.24
C ARG A 157 -16.45 12.52 9.57
N THR A 158 -17.61 11.89 9.72
CA THR A 158 -17.97 11.17 10.94
C THR A 158 -17.59 9.70 10.79
N TYR A 159 -16.71 9.24 11.67
CA TYR A 159 -16.25 7.86 11.76
C TYR A 159 -17.02 7.13 12.86
N MET A 160 -17.31 5.85 12.65
CA MET A 160 -18.08 5.01 13.57
C MET A 160 -19.43 5.60 14.02
N GLY A 161 -19.98 6.53 13.25
CA GLY A 161 -21.24 7.23 13.53
C GLY A 161 -21.21 8.26 14.67
N VAL A 162 -20.09 8.40 15.39
CA VAL A 162 -20.02 9.23 16.62
C VAL A 162 -18.79 10.13 16.70
N ASP A 163 -17.79 9.95 15.84
CA ASP A 163 -16.52 10.66 15.93
C ASP A 163 -16.28 11.52 14.68
N ALA A 164 -16.66 12.79 14.75
CA ALA A 164 -16.43 13.75 13.68
C ALA A 164 -14.97 14.23 13.70
N ARG A 165 -14.23 13.94 12.63
CA ARG A 165 -12.83 14.37 12.51
C ARG A 165 -12.60 15.11 11.21
N ARG A 166 -11.73 16.11 11.29
CA ARG A 166 -11.33 16.94 10.16
C ARG A 166 -10.10 16.35 9.48
N ASP A 167 -10.12 16.30 8.16
CA ASP A 167 -8.94 15.94 7.38
C ASP A 167 -7.79 16.94 7.62
N HIS A 168 -6.54 16.46 7.63
CA HIS A 168 -5.35 17.28 7.92
C HIS A 168 -4.43 17.45 6.70
N SER A 169 -4.93 17.22 5.49
CA SER A 169 -4.16 17.48 4.27
C SER A 169 -4.16 18.97 3.87
N PHE A 170 -5.04 19.79 4.46
CA PHE A 170 -5.14 21.25 4.24
C PHE A 170 -5.23 21.62 2.75
N ARG A 171 -5.98 20.83 1.98
CA ARG A 171 -6.00 20.93 0.52
C ARG A 171 -6.80 22.10 0.04
N VAL A 172 -6.37 22.68 -1.07
CA VAL A 172 -7.24 23.52 -1.88
C VAL A 172 -8.28 22.61 -2.53
N PRO A 173 -9.59 22.83 -2.34
CA PRO A 173 -10.63 22.00 -2.94
C PRO A 173 -10.50 21.95 -4.47
N ASP A 174 -10.67 20.76 -5.03
CA ASP A 174 -10.75 20.51 -6.47
C ASP A 174 -11.96 19.61 -6.74
N PRO A 175 -13.17 20.19 -6.86
CA PRO A 175 -14.40 19.40 -6.95
C PRO A 175 -14.44 18.47 -8.16
N ALA A 176 -13.80 18.85 -9.28
CA ALA A 176 -13.76 18.03 -10.49
C ALA A 176 -12.90 16.78 -10.30
N VAL A 177 -11.72 16.92 -9.68
CA VAL A 177 -10.87 15.76 -9.34
C VAL A 177 -11.53 14.89 -8.29
N ALA A 178 -12.15 15.49 -7.26
CA ALA A 178 -12.85 14.77 -6.21
C ALA A 178 -13.97 13.89 -6.80
N GLU A 179 -14.80 14.44 -7.69
CA GLU A 179 -15.82 13.69 -8.42
C GLU A 179 -15.20 12.55 -9.26
N ALA A 180 -14.14 12.82 -10.02
CA ALA A 180 -13.49 11.84 -10.88
C ALA A 180 -12.93 10.62 -10.11
N VAL A 181 -12.48 10.82 -8.87
CA VAL A 181 -11.90 9.75 -8.03
C VAL A 181 -12.83 9.26 -6.92
N GLY A 182 -14.07 9.75 -6.87
CA GLY A 182 -15.06 9.43 -5.84
C GLY A 182 -14.67 9.90 -4.43
N ALA A 183 -13.84 10.94 -4.32
CA ALA A 183 -13.50 11.59 -3.06
C ALA A 183 -14.58 12.61 -2.64
N PRO A 184 -14.70 12.91 -1.34
CA PRO A 184 -15.60 13.96 -0.88
C PRO A 184 -15.05 15.33 -1.28
N ASP A 185 -15.96 16.24 -1.59
CA ASP A 185 -15.65 17.64 -1.88
C ASP A 185 -16.50 18.56 -0.98
N PRO A 186 -15.89 19.56 -0.32
CA PRO A 186 -16.61 20.45 0.59
C PRO A 186 -17.70 21.28 -0.11
N CYS A 187 -17.51 21.67 -1.37
CA CYS A 187 -18.46 22.51 -2.08
C CYS A 187 -19.72 21.72 -2.43
N THR A 188 -19.57 20.56 -3.09
CA THR A 188 -20.70 19.70 -3.49
C THR A 188 -21.42 19.05 -2.31
N THR A 189 -20.78 18.95 -1.14
CA THR A 189 -21.42 18.52 0.12
C THR A 189 -22.56 19.47 0.53
N CYS A 190 -22.35 20.79 0.43
CA CYS A 190 -23.38 21.79 0.76
C CYS A 190 -24.22 22.17 -0.47
N HIS A 191 -23.61 22.20 -1.65
CA HIS A 191 -24.24 22.52 -2.93
C HIS A 191 -24.63 21.26 -3.71
N ALA A 192 -25.42 20.38 -3.09
CA ALA A 192 -25.75 19.04 -3.58
C ALA A 192 -26.45 18.97 -4.96
N ARG A 193 -26.80 20.11 -5.56
CA ARG A 193 -27.36 20.19 -6.92
C ARG A 193 -26.31 20.42 -8.00
N MET A 194 -25.07 20.69 -7.63
CA MET A 194 -23.96 20.91 -8.56
C MET A 194 -23.13 19.64 -8.69
N THR A 195 -22.73 19.32 -9.91
CA THR A 195 -21.64 18.37 -10.17
C THR A 195 -20.31 18.98 -9.72
N GLY A 196 -19.29 18.13 -9.53
CA GLY A 196 -17.94 18.58 -9.24
C GLY A 196 -17.37 19.45 -10.37
N ALA A 197 -17.63 19.07 -11.62
CA ALA A 197 -17.27 19.89 -12.79
C ALA A 197 -17.91 21.29 -12.76
N GLU A 198 -19.20 21.41 -12.47
CA GLU A 198 -19.89 22.71 -12.37
C GLU A 198 -19.37 23.54 -11.19
N ALA A 199 -19.15 22.92 -10.03
CA ALA A 199 -18.58 23.59 -8.86
C ALA A 199 -17.17 24.13 -9.15
N ALA A 200 -16.33 23.35 -9.85
CA ALA A 200 -15.00 23.79 -10.25
C ALA A 200 -15.03 25.00 -11.20
N VAL A 201 -15.97 25.03 -12.16
CA VAL A 201 -16.17 26.17 -13.05
C VAL A 201 -16.63 27.41 -12.28
N GLU A 202 -17.55 27.26 -11.33
CA GLU A 202 -18.03 28.36 -10.50
C GLU A 202 -16.94 28.93 -9.57
N ILE A 203 -16.11 28.07 -8.98
CA ILE A 203 -14.96 28.51 -8.19
C ILE A 203 -13.98 29.29 -9.08
N ALA A 204 -13.69 28.78 -10.29
CA ALA A 204 -12.80 29.44 -11.24
C ALA A 204 -13.33 30.81 -11.69
N SER A 205 -14.65 30.95 -11.89
CA SER A 205 -15.26 32.23 -12.28
C SER A 205 -15.18 33.29 -11.19
N ARG A 206 -15.21 32.87 -9.92
CA ARG A 206 -15.13 33.77 -8.75
C ARG A 206 -13.71 34.11 -8.32
N MET A 207 -12.75 33.24 -8.61
CA MET A 207 -11.34 33.38 -8.21
C MET A 207 -10.45 33.93 -9.34
N ASP A 208 -10.98 34.80 -10.21
CA ASP A 208 -10.30 35.30 -11.41
C ASP A 208 -8.86 35.77 -11.11
N GLY A 209 -7.88 35.24 -11.87
CA GLY A 209 -6.44 35.48 -11.68
C GLY A 209 -5.72 34.60 -10.65
N VAL A 210 -6.41 33.73 -9.89
CA VAL A 210 -5.77 32.72 -9.02
C VAL A 210 -5.58 31.42 -9.81
N PRO A 211 -4.35 30.96 -10.06
CA PRO A 211 -4.15 29.68 -10.72
C PRO A 211 -4.67 28.56 -9.81
N ILE A 212 -5.83 28.00 -10.15
CA ILE A 212 -6.29 26.74 -9.59
C ILE A 212 -5.29 25.69 -10.09
N ARG A 213 -4.32 25.37 -9.24
CA ARG A 213 -3.48 24.21 -9.46
C ARG A 213 -4.40 23.01 -9.37
N ARG A 214 -4.78 22.44 -10.50
CA ARG A 214 -5.39 21.10 -10.55
C ARG A 214 -4.52 20.23 -9.66
N THR A 215 -5.09 19.76 -8.55
CA THR A 215 -4.36 18.91 -7.62
C THR A 215 -3.76 17.78 -8.45
N GLU A 216 -2.42 17.78 -8.46
CA GLU A 216 -1.58 17.24 -9.51
C GLU A 216 -1.99 15.81 -9.90
N HIS A 217 -1.78 15.40 -11.15
CA HIS A 217 -2.23 14.15 -11.82
C HIS A 217 -2.13 12.81 -11.05
N HIS A 218 -1.56 12.78 -9.84
CA HIS A 218 -1.43 11.61 -9.00
C HIS A 218 -2.77 11.08 -8.47
N ALA A 219 -3.79 11.90 -8.19
CA ALA A 219 -5.07 11.40 -7.65
C ALA A 219 -5.77 10.45 -8.63
N GLU A 220 -5.98 10.91 -9.86
CA GLU A 220 -6.57 10.12 -10.94
C GLU A 220 -5.67 8.92 -11.30
N ALA A 221 -4.34 9.10 -11.31
CA ALA A 221 -3.39 8.02 -11.55
C ALA A 221 -3.43 6.93 -10.48
N ILE A 222 -3.52 7.31 -9.20
CA ILE A 222 -3.70 6.39 -8.07
C ILE A 222 -5.05 5.68 -8.18
N ALA A 223 -6.13 6.41 -8.50
CA ALA A 223 -7.47 5.82 -8.67
C ALA A 223 -7.48 4.77 -9.79
N ALA A 224 -6.91 5.10 -10.94
CA ALA A 224 -6.78 4.21 -12.08
C ALA A 224 -5.91 2.98 -11.72
N ALA A 225 -4.76 3.18 -11.09
CA ALA A 225 -3.87 2.09 -10.70
C ALA A 225 -4.48 1.15 -9.64
N ARG A 226 -5.26 1.67 -8.68
CA ARG A 226 -6.01 0.84 -7.71
C ARG A 226 -7.06 -0.04 -8.39
N GLN A 227 -7.62 0.45 -9.48
CA GLN A 227 -8.51 -0.33 -10.35
C GLN A 227 -7.72 -1.18 -11.35
N GLY A 228 -6.40 -1.28 -11.26
CA GLY A 228 -5.57 -2.01 -12.22
C GLY A 228 -5.71 -1.52 -13.66
N ASP A 229 -6.00 -0.23 -13.85
CA ASP A 229 -6.02 0.42 -15.16
C ASP A 229 -4.60 0.94 -15.50
N PRO A 230 -3.94 0.38 -16.53
CA PRO A 230 -2.57 0.75 -16.89
C PRO A 230 -2.42 2.20 -17.35
N ARG A 231 -3.51 2.88 -17.72
CA ARG A 231 -3.49 4.30 -18.12
C ARG A 231 -3.09 5.24 -16.97
N GLY A 232 -3.15 4.78 -15.72
CA GLY A 232 -2.63 5.50 -14.56
C GLY A 232 -1.10 5.53 -14.45
N LEU A 233 -0.39 4.59 -15.09
CA LEU A 233 1.06 4.42 -14.92
C LEU A 233 1.88 5.68 -15.27
N PRO A 234 1.62 6.40 -16.38
CA PRO A 234 2.36 7.64 -16.68
C PRO A 234 2.25 8.69 -15.58
N GLY A 235 1.07 8.83 -14.96
CA GLY A 235 0.84 9.76 -13.86
C GLY A 235 1.58 9.36 -12.58
N LEU A 236 1.65 8.05 -12.27
CA LEU A 236 2.47 7.55 -11.16
C LEU A 236 3.95 7.86 -11.38
N TYR A 237 4.48 7.63 -12.59
CA TYR A 237 5.88 7.96 -12.92
C TYR A 237 6.16 9.46 -12.88
N ALA A 238 5.22 10.30 -13.28
CA ALA A 238 5.33 11.75 -13.18
C ALA A 238 5.41 12.18 -11.70
N ALA A 239 4.55 11.63 -10.84
CA ALA A 239 4.54 11.91 -9.42
C ALA A 239 5.88 11.59 -8.72
N LEU A 240 6.59 10.54 -9.16
CA LEU A 240 7.91 10.19 -8.63
C LEU A 240 9.03 11.15 -9.05
N ARG A 241 8.86 11.90 -10.14
CA ARG A 241 9.86 12.86 -10.65
C ARG A 241 9.64 14.27 -10.11
N ASP A 242 8.41 14.58 -9.68
CA ASP A 242 8.09 15.88 -9.11
C ASP A 242 8.59 15.97 -7.65
N PRO A 243 9.54 16.85 -7.33
CA PRO A 243 10.03 17.04 -5.97
C PRO A 243 8.95 17.58 -5.01
N LYS A 244 7.85 18.14 -5.53
CA LYS A 244 6.74 18.62 -4.72
C LYS A 244 5.83 17.49 -4.26
N THR A 245 5.78 16.35 -4.95
CA THR A 245 4.93 15.22 -4.52
C THR A 245 5.31 14.77 -3.11
N PRO A 246 4.36 14.71 -2.15
CA PRO A 246 4.66 14.27 -0.79
C PRO A 246 5.27 12.87 -0.70
N ALA A 247 6.14 12.63 0.29
CA ALA A 247 6.84 11.37 0.44
C ALA A 247 5.90 10.16 0.53
N ILE A 248 4.80 10.27 1.28
CA ILE A 248 3.79 9.19 1.39
C ILE A 248 3.08 8.93 0.05
N THR A 249 2.87 9.95 -0.77
CA THR A 249 2.30 9.82 -2.13
C THR A 249 3.29 9.13 -3.06
N ARG A 250 4.59 9.51 -3.02
CA ARG A 250 5.64 8.82 -3.78
C ARG A 250 5.79 7.35 -3.36
N ALA A 251 5.74 7.06 -2.05
CA ALA A 251 5.76 5.71 -1.51
C ALA A 251 4.55 4.87 -1.99
N THR A 252 3.37 5.48 -2.03
CA THR A 252 2.14 4.87 -2.55
C THR A 252 2.29 4.58 -4.04
N ALA A 253 2.76 5.54 -4.83
CA ALA A 253 3.00 5.36 -6.26
C ALA A 253 3.99 4.23 -6.54
N LEU A 254 5.10 4.14 -5.80
CA LEU A 254 6.07 3.02 -5.90
C LEU A 254 5.45 1.67 -5.56
N THR A 255 4.53 1.63 -4.59
CA THR A 255 3.80 0.40 -4.24
C THR A 255 2.88 -0.02 -5.39
N LEU A 256 2.09 0.92 -5.93
CA LEU A 256 1.15 0.67 -7.03
C LEU A 256 1.85 0.29 -8.35
N LEU A 257 3.04 0.85 -8.61
CA LEU A 257 3.90 0.43 -9.71
C LEU A 257 4.36 -1.04 -9.60
N GLY A 258 4.13 -1.72 -8.47
CA GLY A 258 4.32 -3.17 -8.36
C GLY A 258 3.59 -3.97 -9.45
N ALA A 259 2.47 -3.45 -9.97
CA ALA A 259 1.71 -4.07 -11.06
C ALA A 259 2.30 -3.81 -12.46
N ASP A 260 3.27 -2.91 -12.60
CA ASP A 260 3.88 -2.57 -13.90
C ASP A 260 4.92 -3.64 -14.32
N PRO A 261 4.72 -4.35 -15.45
CA PRO A 261 5.67 -5.34 -15.94
C PRO A 261 6.87 -4.72 -16.66
N SER A 262 6.89 -3.40 -16.90
CA SER A 262 7.88 -2.75 -17.74
C SER A 262 9.25 -2.55 -17.06
N PRO A 263 10.35 -2.49 -17.85
CA PRO A 263 11.69 -2.18 -17.33
C PRO A 263 11.79 -0.84 -16.57
N GLN A 264 10.87 0.10 -16.85
CA GLN A 264 10.79 1.41 -16.24
C GLN A 264 10.56 1.30 -14.72
N ARG A 265 9.90 0.23 -14.27
CA ARG A 265 9.68 -0.08 -12.86
C ARG A 265 11.00 -0.26 -12.13
N ALA A 266 11.94 -1.03 -12.68
CA ALA A 266 13.24 -1.27 -12.04
C ALA A 266 14.01 0.04 -11.81
N ALA A 267 14.00 0.94 -12.79
CA ALA A 267 14.61 2.27 -12.66
C ALA A 267 13.92 3.14 -11.60
N ALA A 268 12.58 3.08 -11.49
CA ALA A 268 11.85 3.80 -10.45
C ALA A 268 12.13 3.24 -9.05
N VAL A 269 12.11 1.91 -8.90
CA VAL A 269 12.45 1.22 -7.65
C VAL A 269 13.88 1.54 -7.21
N GLN A 270 14.85 1.50 -8.14
CA GLN A 270 16.25 1.83 -7.86
C GLN A 270 16.44 3.25 -7.31
N ARG A 271 15.67 4.22 -7.81
CA ARG A 271 15.64 5.58 -7.24
C ARG A 271 14.95 5.60 -5.89
N GLY A 272 13.80 4.92 -5.76
CA GLY A 272 13.00 4.87 -4.54
C GLY A 272 13.74 4.30 -3.34
N VAL A 273 14.52 3.22 -3.51
CA VAL A 273 15.33 2.64 -2.40
C VAL A 273 16.51 3.52 -1.98
N ARG A 274 16.84 4.57 -2.74
CA ARG A 274 17.90 5.55 -2.43
C ARG A 274 17.33 6.90 -1.97
N ASP A 275 16.01 7.05 -1.89
CA ASP A 275 15.36 8.27 -1.42
C ASP A 275 15.74 8.54 0.04
N THR A 276 15.92 9.82 0.40
CA THR A 276 16.27 10.23 1.77
C THR A 276 15.16 9.89 2.76
N SER A 277 13.91 9.89 2.30
CA SER A 277 12.75 9.56 3.11
C SER A 277 12.60 8.04 3.30
N PRO A 278 12.62 7.54 4.54
CA PRO A 278 12.45 6.10 4.81
C PRO A 278 11.10 5.54 4.34
N ILE A 279 10.03 6.34 4.33
CA ILE A 279 8.71 5.88 3.85
C ILE A 279 8.72 5.63 2.34
N VAL A 280 9.49 6.39 1.57
CA VAL A 280 9.66 6.17 0.13
C VAL A 280 10.44 4.88 -0.13
N ARG A 281 11.51 4.63 0.65
CA ARG A 281 12.24 3.35 0.61
C ARG A 281 11.31 2.17 0.93
N ILE A 282 10.48 2.27 1.97
CA ILE A 282 9.46 1.26 2.30
C ILE A 282 8.48 1.06 1.12
N GLY A 283 7.99 2.13 0.51
CA GLY A 283 7.10 2.03 -0.65
C GLY A 283 7.73 1.30 -1.84
N ALA A 284 9.01 1.55 -2.13
CA ALA A 284 9.76 0.81 -3.16
C ALA A 284 9.84 -0.68 -2.84
N LEU A 285 10.18 -1.03 -1.59
CA LEU A 285 10.29 -2.43 -1.14
C LEU A 285 8.94 -3.16 -1.14
N ARG A 286 7.86 -2.49 -0.74
CA ARG A 286 6.49 -3.01 -0.86
C ARG A 286 6.11 -3.26 -2.33
N GLY A 287 6.49 -2.35 -3.22
CA GLY A 287 6.32 -2.53 -4.67
C GLY A 287 7.07 -3.75 -5.22
N ILE A 288 8.28 -4.04 -4.72
CA ILE A 288 9.03 -5.26 -5.07
C ILE A 288 8.27 -6.50 -4.58
N ARG A 289 7.83 -6.51 -3.33
CA ARG A 289 7.12 -7.64 -2.70
C ARG A 289 5.87 -8.08 -3.47
N LEU A 290 5.14 -7.14 -4.08
CA LEU A 290 3.92 -7.44 -4.83
C LEU A 290 4.17 -8.25 -6.11
N ALA A 291 5.30 -8.02 -6.79
CA ALA A 291 5.66 -8.73 -8.00
C ALA A 291 7.18 -8.87 -8.08
N PRO A 292 7.79 -9.78 -7.30
CA PRO A 292 9.23 -9.88 -7.19
C PRO A 292 9.84 -10.49 -8.46
N THR A 293 10.94 -9.91 -8.92
CA THR A 293 11.82 -10.52 -9.92
C THR A 293 13.21 -10.69 -9.29
N PRO A 294 14.07 -11.60 -9.80
CA PRO A 294 15.44 -11.72 -9.29
C PRO A 294 16.22 -10.40 -9.32
N GLU A 295 16.00 -9.58 -10.36
CA GLU A 295 16.60 -8.24 -10.48
C GLU A 295 16.11 -7.30 -9.37
N LEU A 296 14.80 -7.18 -9.18
CA LEU A 296 14.22 -6.32 -8.14
C LEU A 296 14.58 -6.79 -6.73
N ALA A 297 14.58 -8.11 -6.49
CA ALA A 297 15.01 -8.69 -5.23
C ALA A 297 16.47 -8.33 -4.90
N ALA A 298 17.37 -8.33 -5.90
CA ALA A 298 18.76 -7.93 -5.71
C ALA A 298 18.89 -6.46 -5.28
N ILE A 299 17.99 -5.58 -5.73
CA ILE A 299 17.92 -4.17 -5.30
C ILE A 299 17.55 -4.06 -3.81
N ALA A 300 16.72 -4.96 -3.28
CA ALA A 300 16.29 -4.94 -1.88
C ALA A 300 17.35 -5.44 -0.88
N VAL A 301 18.27 -6.32 -1.30
CA VAL A 301 19.25 -6.96 -0.40
C VAL A 301 20.08 -5.97 0.44
N PRO A 302 20.65 -4.89 -0.12
CA PRO A 302 21.42 -3.93 0.68
C PRO A 302 20.62 -3.25 1.79
N LEU A 303 19.29 -3.13 1.64
CA LEU A 303 18.40 -2.45 2.57
C LEU A 303 18.10 -3.30 3.81
N LEU A 304 18.51 -4.57 3.85
CA LEU A 304 18.54 -5.38 5.08
C LEU A 304 19.46 -4.77 6.17
N LYS A 305 20.29 -3.80 5.81
CA LYS A 305 21.18 -3.04 6.71
C LYS A 305 20.82 -1.56 6.80
N ASP A 306 19.65 -1.15 6.31
CA ASP A 306 19.18 0.25 6.42
C ASP A 306 19.16 0.68 7.90
N PRO A 307 19.49 1.94 8.24
CA PRO A 307 19.45 2.41 9.62
C PRO A 307 18.05 2.32 10.25
N VAL A 308 16.98 2.42 9.45
CA VAL A 308 15.59 2.41 9.93
C VAL A 308 15.02 1.00 9.96
N ARG A 309 14.49 0.58 11.12
CA ARG A 309 13.97 -0.78 11.35
C ARG A 309 12.86 -1.15 10.36
N SER A 310 11.88 -0.27 10.15
CA SER A 310 10.80 -0.54 9.19
C SER A 310 11.28 -0.75 7.76
N VAL A 311 12.39 -0.10 7.36
CA VAL A 311 12.98 -0.30 6.03
C VAL A 311 13.63 -1.69 5.96
N ARG A 312 14.37 -2.10 7.00
CA ARG A 312 14.94 -3.45 7.07
C ARG A 312 13.89 -4.54 7.03
N LEU A 313 12.77 -4.36 7.74
CA LEU A 313 11.64 -5.29 7.70
C LEU A 313 10.99 -5.35 6.32
N ALA A 314 10.70 -4.20 5.70
CA ALA A 314 10.19 -4.16 4.34
C ALA A 314 11.16 -4.82 3.34
N ALA A 315 12.47 -4.71 3.57
CA ALA A 315 13.49 -5.38 2.75
C ALA A 315 13.50 -6.90 2.96
N ALA A 316 13.33 -7.36 4.21
CA ALA A 316 13.20 -8.78 4.52
C ALA A 316 11.98 -9.40 3.83
N GLU A 317 10.86 -8.66 3.74
CA GLU A 317 9.66 -9.09 3.02
C GLU A 317 9.79 -9.03 1.49
N ALA A 318 10.69 -8.19 0.96
CA ALA A 318 10.88 -7.98 -0.48
C ALA A 318 11.88 -8.95 -1.13
N VAL A 319 12.68 -9.67 -0.34
CA VAL A 319 13.66 -10.64 -0.84
C VAL A 319 13.12 -12.07 -0.75
N PRO A 320 13.55 -12.99 -1.63
CA PRO A 320 13.29 -14.40 -1.47
C PRO A 320 13.78 -14.89 -0.10
N MET A 321 13.00 -15.75 0.54
CA MET A 321 13.35 -16.25 1.87
C MET A 321 14.68 -17.03 1.90
N SER A 322 15.09 -17.64 0.76
CA SER A 322 16.42 -18.24 0.59
C SER A 322 17.56 -17.22 0.67
N THR A 323 17.34 -16.00 0.16
CA THR A 323 18.26 -14.87 0.28
C THR A 323 18.34 -14.39 1.73
N LEU A 324 17.20 -14.31 2.41
CA LEU A 324 17.14 -13.94 3.83
C LEU A 324 17.93 -14.95 4.70
N ARG A 325 17.76 -16.26 4.46
CA ARG A 325 18.56 -17.33 5.08
C ARG A 325 20.06 -17.17 4.79
N SER A 326 20.44 -16.86 3.55
CA SER A 326 21.85 -16.69 3.18
C SER A 326 22.49 -15.49 3.90
N ALA A 327 21.73 -14.43 4.13
CA ALA A 327 22.17 -13.28 4.92
C ALA A 327 22.43 -13.66 6.40
N VAL A 328 21.67 -14.60 6.97
CA VAL A 328 21.92 -15.16 8.31
C VAL A 328 23.25 -15.93 8.33
N ILE A 329 23.43 -16.86 7.39
CA ILE A 329 24.64 -17.68 7.31
C ILE A 329 25.90 -16.80 7.17
N ALA A 330 25.83 -15.76 6.33
CA ALA A 330 26.92 -14.80 6.19
C ALA A 330 27.16 -13.95 7.45
N GLY A 331 26.10 -13.58 8.18
CA GLY A 331 26.16 -12.84 9.44
C GLY A 331 26.68 -13.64 10.63
N GLU A 332 26.51 -14.97 10.61
CA GLU A 332 27.07 -15.91 11.59
C GLU A 332 28.53 -16.23 11.29
N ALA A 333 28.89 -16.42 10.02
CA ALA A 333 30.28 -16.64 9.60
C ALA A 333 31.20 -15.45 9.91
N THR A 334 30.69 -14.22 9.74
CA THR A 334 31.42 -12.98 10.08
C THR A 334 31.53 -12.75 11.59
N ARG A 335 30.52 -13.15 12.38
CA ARG A 335 30.61 -13.15 13.86
C ARG A 335 31.58 -14.19 14.37
N GLY A 336 31.59 -15.40 13.82
CA GLY A 336 32.52 -16.48 14.17
C GLY A 336 33.99 -16.15 13.86
N ALA A 337 34.25 -15.27 12.89
CA ALA A 337 35.59 -14.77 12.60
C ALA A 337 36.06 -13.65 13.57
N ASN A 338 35.12 -12.89 14.15
CA ASN A 338 35.41 -11.78 15.06
C ASN A 338 35.20 -12.10 16.56
N SER A 339 34.62 -13.25 16.92
CA SER A 339 34.41 -13.68 18.30
C SER A 339 35.43 -14.72 18.75
N GLY A 340 36.70 -14.31 18.84
CA GLY A 340 37.73 -15.04 19.57
C GLY A 340 37.53 -15.10 21.10
N ALA A 341 36.44 -14.54 21.64
CA ALA A 341 36.22 -14.45 23.09
C ALA A 341 34.71 -14.47 23.45
N ALA A 342 34.10 -15.65 23.47
CA ALA A 342 32.96 -16.00 24.34
C ALA A 342 32.50 -17.45 24.04
N ARG A 343 33.23 -18.44 24.56
CA ARG A 343 32.74 -19.82 24.64
C ARG A 343 32.22 -20.06 26.06
N GLY A 344 30.93 -19.83 26.27
CA GLY A 344 30.17 -20.38 27.38
C GLY A 344 29.19 -21.40 26.83
N ALA A 345 29.39 -22.68 27.13
CA ALA A 345 28.42 -23.73 26.88
C ALA A 345 27.32 -23.66 27.94
N ASP A 346 26.06 -23.64 27.51
CA ASP A 346 24.91 -23.82 28.40
C ASP A 346 24.37 -25.26 28.23
N PRO A 347 24.36 -26.10 29.29
CA PRO A 347 23.91 -27.47 29.23
C PRO A 347 22.44 -27.57 29.65
N ALA A 348 21.51 -27.22 28.76
CA ALA A 348 20.12 -27.67 28.79
C ALA A 348 19.51 -27.37 27.41
N GLY A 349 18.88 -28.36 26.78
CA GLY A 349 18.34 -28.30 25.42
C GLY A 349 17.16 -27.36 25.23
N ALA A 350 17.33 -26.08 25.49
CA ALA A 350 16.46 -25.01 25.01
C ALA A 350 16.86 -24.64 23.57
N PRO A 351 15.91 -24.32 22.67
CA PRO A 351 16.26 -23.81 21.35
C PRO A 351 17.08 -22.53 21.54
N ARG A 352 18.26 -22.49 20.91
CA ARG A 352 19.15 -21.33 20.91
C ARG A 352 18.34 -20.09 20.59
N ALA A 353 18.30 -19.11 21.49
CA ALA A 353 17.77 -17.80 21.20
C ALA A 353 18.48 -17.24 19.95
N GLU A 354 17.76 -17.20 18.82
CA GLU A 354 18.27 -16.73 17.54
C GLU A 354 18.78 -15.28 17.68
N GLY A 355 20.01 -15.06 17.19
CA GLY A 355 20.82 -13.87 17.47
C GLY A 355 20.40 -12.60 16.74
N THR A 356 21.17 -11.53 16.96
CA THR A 356 21.00 -10.23 16.26
C THR A 356 20.98 -10.39 14.73
N GLY A 357 20.14 -9.65 14.00
CA GLY A 357 20.12 -9.64 12.52
C GLY A 357 18.72 -9.65 11.87
N PRO A 358 18.62 -9.58 10.53
CA PRO A 358 17.35 -9.37 9.83
C PRO A 358 16.29 -10.44 10.07
N VAL A 359 16.68 -11.72 10.24
CA VAL A 359 15.73 -12.81 10.54
C VAL A 359 15.14 -12.68 11.94
N ALA A 360 15.96 -12.44 12.96
CA ALA A 360 15.46 -12.26 14.32
C ALA A 360 14.59 -11.00 14.44
N GLU A 361 14.97 -9.92 13.74
CA GLU A 361 14.17 -8.70 13.69
C GLU A 361 12.81 -8.94 13.00
N TYR A 362 12.80 -9.70 11.89
CA TYR A 362 11.57 -10.09 11.20
C TYR A 362 10.69 -11.00 12.06
N ARG A 363 11.27 -12.02 12.69
CA ARG A 363 10.59 -12.92 13.62
C ARG A 363 9.98 -12.13 14.78
N GLU A 364 10.72 -11.20 15.39
CA GLU A 364 10.20 -10.34 16.47
C GLU A 364 9.02 -9.48 15.99
N ALA A 365 9.10 -8.94 14.77
CA ALA A 365 8.00 -8.16 14.20
C ALA A 365 6.74 -9.00 13.99
N GLN A 366 6.86 -10.25 13.51
CA GLN A 366 5.70 -11.15 13.40
C GLN A 366 5.17 -11.54 14.79
N LEU A 367 6.05 -11.79 15.76
CA LEU A 367 5.66 -12.11 17.14
C LEU A 367 4.93 -10.95 17.84
N ALA A 368 5.17 -9.71 17.44
CA ALA A 368 4.45 -8.53 17.96
C ALA A 368 2.97 -8.49 17.53
N SER A 369 2.55 -9.35 16.61
CA SER A 369 1.16 -9.53 16.18
C SER A 369 0.78 -11.01 16.10
N ALA A 370 1.38 -11.86 16.95
CA ALA A 370 1.22 -13.32 16.93
C ALA A 370 -0.22 -13.79 17.16
N GLU A 371 -1.09 -12.92 17.69
CA GLU A 371 -2.52 -13.14 17.83
C GLU A 371 -3.29 -13.10 16.50
N ARG A 372 -2.62 -12.75 15.40
CA ARG A 372 -3.19 -12.69 14.06
C ARG A 372 -2.80 -13.90 13.21
N PRO A 373 -3.73 -14.52 12.47
CA PRO A 373 -3.42 -15.67 11.62
C PRO A 373 -2.43 -15.32 10.49
N GLU A 374 -2.41 -14.06 10.02
CA GLU A 374 -1.45 -13.62 9.00
C GLU A 374 0.00 -13.61 9.52
N ALA A 375 0.21 -13.24 10.79
CA ALA A 375 1.53 -13.26 11.41
C ALA A 375 2.04 -14.70 11.59
N GLN A 376 1.14 -15.61 11.98
CA GLN A 376 1.44 -17.03 12.09
C GLN A 376 1.81 -17.65 10.73
N LEU A 377 1.08 -17.29 9.66
CA LEU A 377 1.45 -17.69 8.30
C LEU A 377 2.86 -17.21 7.91
N ASN A 378 3.20 -15.95 8.22
CA ASN A 378 4.52 -15.40 7.95
C ASN A 378 5.62 -16.11 8.76
N LEU A 379 5.35 -16.46 10.03
CA LEU A 379 6.25 -17.28 10.85
C LEU A 379 6.44 -18.67 10.25
N ALA A 380 5.38 -19.28 9.71
CA ALA A 380 5.49 -20.57 9.04
C ALA A 380 6.40 -20.49 7.80
N TRP A 381 6.24 -19.47 6.95
CA TRP A 381 7.13 -19.25 5.81
C TRP A 381 8.58 -19.00 6.22
N LEU A 382 8.79 -18.28 7.32
CA LEU A 382 10.12 -18.11 7.91
C LEU A 382 10.71 -19.45 8.35
N ALA A 383 9.96 -20.24 9.10
CA ALA A 383 10.40 -21.56 9.58
C ALA A 383 10.74 -22.50 8.42
N LEU A 384 9.92 -22.55 7.35
CA LEU A 384 10.22 -23.32 6.14
C LEU A 384 11.52 -22.88 5.48
N ALA A 385 11.77 -21.58 5.39
CA ALA A 385 13.00 -21.05 4.82
C ALA A 385 14.23 -21.41 5.66
N LEU A 386 14.08 -21.48 6.98
CA LEU A 386 15.13 -21.90 7.91
C LEU A 386 15.30 -23.43 7.97
N GLY A 387 14.44 -24.20 7.28
CA GLY A 387 14.49 -25.66 7.27
C GLY A 387 13.86 -26.32 8.50
N ALA A 388 12.92 -25.63 9.15
CA ALA A 388 12.16 -26.09 10.31
C ALA A 388 10.69 -26.38 9.94
N PRO A 389 10.39 -27.47 9.21
CA PRO A 389 9.02 -27.77 8.76
C PRO A 389 8.04 -28.07 9.89
N ALA A 390 8.50 -28.61 11.03
CA ALA A 390 7.64 -28.86 12.18
C ALA A 390 7.16 -27.56 12.85
N GLU A 391 8.05 -26.56 12.99
CA GLU A 391 7.69 -25.24 13.49
C GLU A 391 6.73 -24.52 12.52
N ALA A 392 6.92 -24.73 11.21
CA ALA A 392 5.99 -24.19 10.22
C ALA A 392 4.59 -24.82 10.30
N GLU A 393 4.52 -26.13 10.54
CA GLU A 393 3.26 -26.85 10.75
C GLU A 393 2.52 -26.30 11.98
N GLU A 394 3.19 -26.19 13.13
CA GLU A 394 2.61 -25.64 14.36
C GLU A 394 2.09 -24.20 14.18
N ALA A 395 2.83 -23.36 13.47
CA ALA A 395 2.40 -21.99 13.17
C ALA A 395 1.15 -21.97 12.26
N LEU A 396 1.07 -22.85 11.26
CA LEU A 396 -0.11 -22.95 10.38
C LEU A 396 -1.34 -23.50 11.12
N GLU A 397 -1.15 -24.50 11.99
CA GLU A 397 -2.22 -25.01 12.87
C GLU A 397 -2.71 -23.92 13.83
N THR A 398 -1.78 -23.14 14.39
CA THR A 398 -2.12 -21.98 15.23
C THR A 398 -2.91 -20.93 14.44
N ALA A 399 -2.53 -20.65 13.18
CA ALA A 399 -3.28 -19.75 12.32
C ALA A 399 -4.73 -20.22 12.08
N ILE A 400 -4.92 -21.52 11.84
CA ILE A 400 -6.25 -22.14 11.69
C ILE A 400 -7.04 -22.09 13.01
N ALA A 401 -6.38 -22.27 14.16
CA ALA A 401 -7.03 -22.18 15.46
C ALA A 401 -7.47 -20.74 15.80
N LEU A 402 -6.67 -19.74 15.43
CA LEU A 402 -6.99 -18.31 15.63
C LEU A 402 -8.16 -17.87 14.75
N ASP A 403 -8.19 -18.31 13.49
CA ASP A 403 -9.29 -18.05 12.56
C ASP A 403 -9.56 -19.26 11.65
N PRO A 404 -10.59 -20.07 11.96
CA PRO A 404 -10.96 -21.21 11.13
C PRO A 404 -11.42 -20.86 9.70
N ALA A 405 -11.72 -19.59 9.40
CA ALA A 405 -12.07 -19.13 8.06
C ALA A 405 -10.84 -18.65 7.25
N PHE A 406 -9.65 -18.61 7.86
CA PHE A 406 -8.42 -18.15 7.23
C PHE A 406 -7.83 -19.18 6.27
N VAL A 407 -8.40 -19.23 5.07
CA VAL A 407 -8.02 -20.14 3.97
C VAL A 407 -6.51 -20.21 3.68
N PRO A 408 -5.73 -19.11 3.70
CA PRO A 408 -4.31 -19.18 3.40
C PRO A 408 -3.54 -20.18 4.27
N ALA A 409 -3.90 -20.37 5.54
CA ALA A 409 -3.24 -21.36 6.40
C ALA A 409 -3.48 -22.80 5.94
N TYR A 410 -4.72 -23.15 5.59
CA TYR A 410 -5.05 -24.48 5.02
C TYR A 410 -4.28 -24.76 3.73
N VAL A 411 -4.21 -23.76 2.83
CA VAL A 411 -3.49 -23.90 1.56
C VAL A 411 -2.00 -24.14 1.77
N ASN A 412 -1.38 -23.38 2.67
CA ASN A 412 0.04 -23.53 2.97
C ASN A 412 0.35 -24.82 3.74
N LEU A 413 -0.57 -25.28 4.60
CA LEU A 413 -0.42 -26.55 5.31
C LEU A 413 -0.54 -27.76 4.37
N ALA A 414 -1.50 -27.72 3.44
CA ALA A 414 -1.63 -28.75 2.41
C ALA A 414 -0.39 -28.81 1.50
N ASP A 415 0.18 -27.65 1.12
CA ASP A 415 1.42 -27.61 0.35
C ASP A 415 2.64 -28.10 1.14
N LEU A 416 2.71 -27.81 2.44
CA LEU A 416 3.72 -28.35 3.34
C LEU A 416 3.63 -29.89 3.44
N HIS A 417 2.42 -30.43 3.64
CA HIS A 417 2.21 -31.87 3.66
C HIS A 417 2.67 -32.53 2.37
N PHE A 418 2.31 -31.96 1.21
CA PHE A 418 2.80 -32.42 -0.08
C PHE A 418 4.33 -32.44 -0.17
N ARG A 419 5.01 -31.34 0.19
CA ARG A 419 6.49 -31.27 0.16
C ARG A 419 7.16 -32.25 1.12
N THR A 420 6.45 -32.71 2.15
CA THR A 420 6.94 -33.69 3.14
C THR A 420 6.52 -35.13 2.84
N GLY A 421 5.87 -35.38 1.69
CA GLY A 421 5.43 -36.71 1.27
C GLY A 421 4.16 -37.21 1.94
N ARG A 422 3.39 -36.32 2.58
CA ARG A 422 2.11 -36.58 3.24
C ARG A 422 0.93 -36.16 2.34
N ASP A 423 0.98 -36.54 1.07
CA ASP A 423 0.08 -36.03 0.03
C ASP A 423 -1.40 -36.29 0.32
N THR A 424 -1.71 -37.38 1.05
CA THR A 424 -3.07 -37.75 1.46
C THR A 424 -3.72 -36.78 2.44
N ASP A 425 -2.91 -36.00 3.16
CA ASP A 425 -3.38 -35.15 4.26
C ASP A 425 -3.83 -33.77 3.76
N GLY A 426 -3.38 -33.37 2.56
CA GLY A 426 -3.70 -32.07 1.97
C GLY A 426 -5.14 -31.92 1.46
N GLU A 427 -5.72 -32.97 0.86
CA GLU A 427 -7.10 -32.92 0.34
C GLU A 427 -8.14 -32.68 1.46
N PRO A 428 -8.13 -33.41 2.59
CA PRO A 428 -9.03 -33.15 3.71
C PRO A 428 -8.95 -31.72 4.25
N LEU A 429 -7.73 -31.16 4.35
CA LEU A 429 -7.52 -29.77 4.80
C LEU A 429 -8.20 -28.77 3.87
N LEU A 430 -8.02 -28.91 2.55
CA LEU A 430 -8.60 -28.01 1.57
C LEU A 430 -10.13 -28.16 1.47
N ARG A 431 -10.66 -29.37 1.66
CA ARG A 431 -12.11 -29.59 1.79
C ARG A 431 -12.66 -28.89 3.04
N SER A 432 -11.98 -29.01 4.18
CA SER A 432 -12.34 -28.25 5.39
C SER A 432 -12.28 -26.74 5.15
N ALA A 433 -11.30 -26.23 4.40
CA ALA A 433 -11.22 -24.81 4.07
C ALA A 433 -12.44 -24.34 3.27
N ILE A 434 -12.91 -25.14 2.31
CA ILE A 434 -14.15 -24.88 1.55
C ILE A 434 -15.38 -24.95 2.46
N GLU A 435 -15.45 -25.89 3.40
CA GLU A 435 -16.56 -25.98 4.35
C GLU A 435 -16.65 -24.76 5.27
N LYS A 436 -15.51 -24.25 5.75
CA LYS A 436 -15.46 -23.05 6.60
C LYS A 436 -15.68 -21.76 5.82
N SER A 437 -15.22 -21.73 4.57
CA SER A 437 -15.29 -20.56 3.69
C SER A 437 -15.81 -20.95 2.28
N PRO A 438 -17.11 -21.27 2.12
CA PRO A 438 -17.66 -21.76 0.83
C PRO A 438 -17.60 -20.74 -0.31
N GLY A 439 -17.46 -19.45 0.01
CA GLY A 439 -17.27 -18.36 -0.95
C GLY A 439 -15.81 -18.10 -1.33
N SER A 440 -14.85 -18.85 -0.78
CA SER A 440 -13.43 -18.62 -1.08
C SER A 440 -13.04 -19.21 -2.43
N ALA A 441 -12.77 -18.34 -3.40
CA ALA A 441 -12.18 -18.73 -4.68
C ALA A 441 -10.81 -19.41 -4.51
N ASP A 442 -9.99 -18.91 -3.57
CA ASP A 442 -8.66 -19.45 -3.27
C ASP A 442 -8.70 -20.91 -2.79
N ALA A 443 -9.69 -21.27 -1.97
CA ALA A 443 -9.84 -22.63 -1.45
C ALA A 443 -10.20 -23.62 -2.57
N HIS A 444 -11.16 -23.25 -3.43
CA HIS A 444 -11.55 -24.04 -4.60
C HIS A 444 -10.38 -24.20 -5.58
N HIS A 445 -9.67 -23.10 -5.85
CA HIS A 445 -8.49 -23.11 -6.71
C HIS A 445 -7.39 -24.02 -6.16
N ALA A 446 -7.07 -23.93 -4.86
CA ALA A 446 -6.05 -24.75 -4.23
C ALA A 446 -6.38 -26.25 -4.30
N LEU A 447 -7.64 -26.63 -4.03
CA LEU A 447 -8.07 -28.03 -4.15
C LEU A 447 -8.03 -28.50 -5.61
N GLY A 448 -8.48 -27.67 -6.56
CA GLY A 448 -8.40 -27.94 -7.99
C GLY A 448 -6.95 -28.21 -8.42
N LEU A 449 -5.99 -27.35 -8.05
CA LEU A 449 -4.57 -27.56 -8.36
C LEU A 449 -3.97 -28.80 -7.70
N LEU A 450 -4.41 -29.14 -6.48
CA LEU A 450 -4.00 -30.38 -5.83
C LEU A 450 -4.50 -31.61 -6.60
N LEU A 451 -5.75 -31.60 -7.05
CA LEU A 451 -6.33 -32.69 -7.84
C LEU A 451 -5.72 -32.83 -9.24
N VAL A 452 -5.37 -31.72 -9.91
CA VAL A 452 -4.59 -31.77 -11.16
C VAL A 452 -3.25 -32.46 -10.92
N ARG A 453 -2.52 -32.09 -9.86
CA ARG A 453 -1.24 -32.73 -9.49
C ARG A 453 -1.41 -34.22 -9.20
N SER A 454 -2.53 -34.60 -8.58
CA SER A 454 -2.92 -35.99 -8.31
C SER A 454 -3.49 -36.74 -9.52
N ARG A 455 -3.39 -36.18 -10.74
CA ARG A 455 -3.89 -36.76 -11.99
C ARG A 455 -5.39 -37.07 -11.99
N ARG A 456 -6.19 -36.25 -11.31
CA ARG A 456 -7.66 -36.31 -11.25
C ARG A 456 -8.29 -35.06 -11.89
N PRO A 457 -8.05 -34.81 -13.20
CA PRO A 457 -8.53 -33.58 -13.86
C PRO A 457 -10.06 -33.48 -13.89
N ASP A 458 -10.78 -34.60 -13.97
CA ASP A 458 -12.25 -34.64 -14.01
C ASP A 458 -12.88 -34.04 -12.74
N GLU A 459 -12.23 -34.21 -11.59
CA GLU A 459 -12.67 -33.60 -10.32
C GLU A 459 -12.11 -32.18 -10.14
N ALA A 460 -10.96 -31.88 -10.74
CA ALA A 460 -10.30 -30.59 -10.62
C ALA A 460 -11.00 -29.47 -11.40
N ILE A 461 -11.42 -29.76 -12.64
CA ILE A 461 -12.00 -28.77 -13.57
C ILE A 461 -13.23 -28.07 -12.96
N PRO A 462 -14.21 -28.77 -12.36
CA PRO A 462 -15.36 -28.11 -11.69
C PRO A 462 -14.95 -27.18 -10.54
N LEU A 463 -13.89 -27.52 -9.80
CA LEU A 463 -13.38 -26.68 -8.71
C LEU A 463 -12.68 -25.43 -9.25
N LEU A 464 -11.91 -25.55 -10.33
CA LEU A 464 -11.28 -24.42 -10.99
C LEU A 464 -12.32 -23.49 -11.64
N GLN A 465 -13.38 -24.06 -12.22
CA GLN A 465 -14.54 -23.30 -12.68
C GLN A 465 -15.15 -22.52 -11.53
N ARG A 466 -15.41 -23.18 -10.40
CA ARG A 466 -16.00 -22.53 -9.23
C ARG A 466 -15.11 -21.42 -8.68
N ALA A 467 -13.80 -21.62 -8.68
CA ALA A 467 -12.85 -20.57 -8.33
C ALA A 467 -12.95 -19.35 -9.27
N ALA A 468 -13.07 -19.57 -10.59
CA ALA A 468 -13.24 -18.50 -11.56
C ALA A 468 -14.59 -17.76 -11.43
N GLU A 469 -15.66 -18.46 -11.03
CA GLU A 469 -16.98 -17.86 -10.77
C GLU A 469 -17.01 -17.04 -9.47
N LEU A 470 -16.30 -17.50 -8.44
CA LEU A 470 -16.19 -16.82 -7.15
C LEU A 470 -15.15 -15.70 -7.17
N GLU A 471 -14.27 -15.67 -8.17
CA GLU A 471 -13.32 -14.60 -8.38
C GLU A 471 -14.08 -13.30 -8.67
N GLY A 472 -14.03 -12.34 -7.74
CA GLY A 472 -14.77 -11.07 -7.85
C GLY A 472 -14.35 -10.24 -9.07
N GLN A 473 -13.44 -9.29 -8.88
CA GLN A 473 -12.92 -8.43 -9.96
C GLN A 473 -11.58 -8.93 -10.53
N GLY A 474 -11.08 -10.07 -10.04
CA GLY A 474 -9.84 -10.69 -10.50
C GLY A 474 -10.02 -11.43 -11.83
N THR A 475 -8.89 -11.80 -12.43
CA THR A 475 -8.80 -12.51 -13.72
C THR A 475 -7.92 -13.75 -13.67
N ARG A 476 -7.29 -14.01 -12.52
CA ARG A 476 -6.29 -15.06 -12.33
C ARG A 476 -6.92 -16.44 -12.40
N TYR A 477 -8.05 -16.65 -11.75
CA TYR A 477 -8.71 -17.96 -11.72
C TYR A 477 -9.47 -18.25 -13.01
N ALA A 478 -10.01 -17.22 -13.67
CA ALA A 478 -10.46 -17.36 -15.05
C ALA A 478 -9.33 -17.85 -15.98
N TYR A 479 -8.13 -17.28 -15.86
CA TYR A 479 -6.97 -17.72 -16.63
C TYR A 479 -6.55 -19.16 -16.31
N VAL A 480 -6.41 -19.52 -15.02
CA VAL A 480 -6.04 -20.89 -14.62
C VAL A 480 -7.08 -21.91 -15.10
N TYR A 481 -8.37 -21.58 -15.00
CA TYR A 481 -9.44 -22.44 -15.49
C TYR A 481 -9.35 -22.63 -17.02
N ALA A 482 -9.10 -21.55 -17.77
CA ALA A 482 -8.91 -21.63 -19.22
C ALA A 482 -7.70 -22.50 -19.60
N VAL A 483 -6.58 -22.41 -18.88
CA VAL A 483 -5.40 -23.27 -19.10
C VAL A 483 -5.73 -24.74 -18.82
N ALA A 484 -6.51 -25.03 -17.78
CA ALA A 484 -6.96 -26.39 -17.46
C ALA A 484 -7.86 -26.96 -18.57
N LEU A 485 -8.80 -26.16 -19.08
CA LEU A 485 -9.67 -26.52 -20.21
C LEU A 485 -8.86 -26.78 -21.49
N GLN A 486 -7.90 -25.91 -21.81
CA GLN A 486 -7.01 -26.09 -22.96
C GLN A 486 -6.21 -27.39 -22.84
N SER A 487 -5.67 -27.68 -21.64
CA SER A 487 -4.93 -28.92 -21.37
C SER A 487 -5.82 -30.16 -21.50
N ALA A 488 -7.12 -30.04 -21.24
CA ALA A 488 -8.13 -31.06 -21.47
C ALA A 488 -8.63 -31.13 -22.94
N GLY A 489 -8.12 -30.26 -23.83
CA GLY A 489 -8.48 -30.19 -25.24
C GLY A 489 -9.69 -29.31 -25.57
N ASP A 490 -10.33 -28.68 -24.58
CA ASP A 490 -11.46 -27.77 -24.78
C ASP A 490 -11.01 -26.31 -24.97
N THR A 491 -10.28 -26.08 -26.05
CA THR A 491 -9.79 -24.75 -26.45
C THR A 491 -10.91 -23.77 -26.83
N ALA A 492 -12.11 -24.27 -27.13
CA ALA A 492 -13.26 -23.42 -27.43
C ALA A 492 -13.80 -22.77 -26.16
N THR A 493 -14.08 -23.57 -25.12
CA THR A 493 -14.55 -23.05 -23.83
C THR A 493 -13.47 -22.21 -23.14
N ALA A 494 -12.20 -22.61 -23.22
CA ALA A 494 -11.08 -21.83 -22.68
C ALA A 494 -11.07 -20.38 -23.18
N ARG A 495 -11.30 -20.17 -24.49
CA ARG A 495 -11.40 -18.83 -25.09
C ARG A 495 -12.61 -18.06 -24.57
N ALA A 496 -13.78 -18.69 -24.56
CA ALA A 496 -15.00 -18.02 -24.10
C ALA A 496 -14.87 -17.54 -22.64
N VAL A 497 -14.23 -18.34 -21.77
CA VAL A 497 -13.94 -17.96 -20.38
C VAL A 497 -13.04 -16.72 -20.32
N LEU A 498 -11.95 -16.70 -21.11
CA LEU A 498 -11.03 -15.56 -21.14
C LEU A 498 -11.68 -14.30 -21.75
N GLU A 499 -12.49 -14.45 -22.80
CA GLU A 499 -13.25 -13.34 -23.40
C GLU A 499 -14.23 -12.74 -22.39
N GLN A 500 -14.99 -13.56 -21.68
CA GLN A 500 -15.91 -13.10 -20.64
C GLN A 500 -15.17 -12.44 -19.46
N ALA A 501 -13.99 -12.94 -19.09
CA ALA A 501 -13.14 -12.31 -18.08
C ALA A 501 -12.61 -10.95 -18.56
N LEU A 502 -12.25 -10.85 -19.85
CA LEU A 502 -11.78 -9.62 -20.46
C LEU A 502 -12.90 -8.58 -20.57
N GLU A 503 -14.15 -8.98 -20.81
CA GLU A 503 -15.30 -8.05 -20.78
C GLU A 503 -15.43 -7.31 -19.43
N ARG A 504 -15.14 -8.01 -18.32
CA ARG A 504 -15.11 -7.39 -16.98
C ARG A 504 -13.87 -6.53 -16.76
N ARG A 505 -12.77 -6.86 -17.42
CA ARG A 505 -11.45 -6.20 -17.27
C ARG A 505 -10.80 -5.96 -18.64
N PRO A 506 -11.29 -5.00 -19.45
CA PRO A 506 -10.92 -4.89 -20.87
C PRO A 506 -9.45 -4.60 -21.16
N LEU A 507 -8.75 -4.06 -20.16
CA LEU A 507 -7.34 -3.68 -20.24
C LEU A 507 -6.43 -4.65 -19.47
N ASP A 508 -6.93 -5.82 -19.06
CA ASP A 508 -6.11 -6.80 -18.35
C ASP A 508 -5.03 -7.36 -19.27
N ARG A 509 -3.77 -7.17 -18.85
CA ARG A 509 -2.59 -7.54 -19.61
C ARG A 509 -2.54 -9.03 -19.92
N ASP A 510 -2.74 -9.86 -18.90
CA ASP A 510 -2.50 -11.29 -19.00
C ASP A 510 -3.63 -11.97 -19.79
N LEU A 511 -4.87 -11.47 -19.68
CA LEU A 511 -5.98 -11.92 -20.53
C LEU A 511 -5.79 -11.54 -22.00
N LEU A 512 -5.39 -10.29 -22.29
CA LEU A 512 -5.11 -9.84 -23.67
C LEU A 512 -3.98 -10.68 -24.29
N LEU A 513 -2.91 -10.93 -23.53
CA LEU A 513 -1.80 -11.76 -23.95
C LEU A 513 -2.22 -13.22 -24.18
N ALA A 514 -2.97 -13.81 -23.24
CA ALA A 514 -3.46 -15.18 -23.34
C ALA A 514 -4.35 -15.38 -24.58
N LEU A 515 -5.28 -14.45 -24.81
CA LEU A 515 -6.16 -14.49 -25.99
C LEU A 515 -5.37 -14.30 -27.29
N ALA A 516 -4.40 -13.38 -27.34
CA ALA A 516 -3.54 -13.23 -28.51
C ALA A 516 -2.78 -14.53 -28.83
N VAL A 517 -2.19 -15.18 -27.82
CA VAL A 517 -1.46 -16.44 -27.97
C VAL A 517 -2.38 -17.60 -28.39
N LEU A 518 -3.54 -17.75 -27.76
CA LEU A 518 -4.50 -18.82 -28.09
C LEU A 518 -5.06 -18.69 -29.52
N HIS A 519 -5.33 -17.47 -29.97
CA HIS A 519 -5.78 -17.24 -31.34
C HIS A 519 -4.66 -17.51 -32.35
N ARG A 520 -3.41 -17.14 -32.03
CA ARG A 520 -2.24 -17.47 -32.85
C ARG A 520 -2.06 -18.98 -32.99
N GLU A 521 -2.08 -19.72 -31.89
CA GLU A 521 -1.93 -21.19 -31.89
C GLU A 521 -3.05 -21.89 -32.67
N ALA A 522 -4.24 -21.31 -32.69
CA ALA A 522 -5.37 -21.79 -33.48
C ALA A 522 -5.37 -21.31 -34.95
N GLY A 523 -4.31 -20.63 -35.42
CA GLY A 523 -4.20 -20.11 -36.79
C GLY A 523 -5.12 -18.92 -37.11
N ARG A 524 -5.77 -18.33 -36.09
CA ARG A 524 -6.69 -17.17 -36.22
C ARG A 524 -5.91 -15.87 -36.10
N VAL A 525 -5.11 -15.58 -37.11
CA VAL A 525 -4.13 -14.48 -37.13
C VAL A 525 -4.80 -13.10 -36.96
N ALA A 526 -5.96 -12.86 -37.59
CA ALA A 526 -6.64 -11.58 -37.53
C ALA A 526 -7.06 -11.21 -36.10
N GLU A 527 -7.62 -12.17 -35.36
CA GLU A 527 -8.03 -11.99 -33.98
C GLU A 527 -6.82 -11.94 -33.04
N ALA A 528 -5.77 -12.72 -33.30
CA ALA A 528 -4.52 -12.63 -32.55
C ALA A 528 -3.92 -11.21 -32.65
N LEU A 529 -3.91 -10.63 -33.86
CA LEU A 529 -3.49 -9.24 -34.09
C LEU A 529 -4.39 -8.23 -33.37
N ARG A 530 -5.71 -8.46 -33.34
CA ARG A 530 -6.65 -7.59 -32.60
C ARG A 530 -6.28 -7.50 -31.12
N TYR A 531 -6.06 -8.63 -30.46
CA TYR A 531 -5.69 -8.64 -29.04
C TYR A 531 -4.26 -8.12 -28.79
N ALA A 532 -3.31 -8.43 -29.66
CA ALA A 532 -1.94 -7.90 -29.56
C ALA A 532 -1.88 -6.36 -29.70
N ARG A 533 -2.71 -5.78 -30.59
CA ARG A 533 -2.87 -4.32 -30.74
C ARG A 533 -3.53 -3.69 -29.52
N ALA A 534 -4.60 -4.30 -29.00
CA ALA A 534 -5.23 -3.85 -27.76
C ALA A 534 -4.26 -3.87 -26.57
N LEU A 535 -3.41 -4.91 -26.46
CA LEU A 535 -2.34 -4.99 -25.46
C LEU A 535 -1.34 -3.84 -25.62
N ALA A 536 -0.86 -3.57 -26.84
CA ALA A 536 0.09 -2.50 -27.10
C ALA A 536 -0.48 -1.09 -26.83
N GLU A 537 -1.77 -0.88 -27.10
CA GLU A 537 -2.47 0.38 -26.83
C GLU A 537 -2.71 0.60 -25.33
N ALA A 538 -3.17 -0.44 -24.63
CA ALA A 538 -3.48 -0.37 -23.20
C ALA A 538 -2.22 -0.30 -22.32
N HIS A 539 -1.15 -1.00 -22.72
CA HIS A 539 0.09 -1.12 -21.95
C HIS A 539 1.28 -0.57 -22.75
N PRO A 540 1.42 0.76 -22.87
CA PRO A 540 2.41 1.38 -23.75
C PRO A 540 3.87 1.12 -23.33
N PHE A 541 4.11 0.67 -22.10
CA PHE A 541 5.44 0.30 -21.59
C PHE A 541 5.71 -1.21 -21.65
N ASP A 542 4.74 -2.04 -22.04
CA ASP A 542 4.90 -3.48 -22.17
C ASP A 542 5.42 -3.87 -23.56
N PRO A 543 6.58 -4.54 -23.67
CA PRO A 543 7.11 -4.97 -24.96
C PRO A 543 6.33 -6.12 -25.62
N ALA A 544 5.49 -6.85 -24.88
CA ALA A 544 4.83 -8.07 -25.38
C ALA A 544 3.86 -7.81 -26.55
N GLY A 545 3.06 -6.74 -26.47
CA GLY A 545 2.12 -6.37 -27.54
C GLY A 545 2.82 -6.09 -28.88
N PRO A 546 3.76 -5.12 -28.93
CA PRO A 546 4.54 -4.83 -30.13
C PRO A 546 5.32 -6.05 -30.68
N ALA A 547 5.89 -6.89 -29.80
CA ALA A 547 6.61 -8.09 -30.22
C ALA A 547 5.69 -9.10 -30.92
N LEU A 548 4.48 -9.33 -30.38
CA LEU A 548 3.49 -10.22 -30.99
C LEU A 548 2.96 -9.68 -32.32
N ILE A 549 2.73 -8.36 -32.43
CA ILE A 549 2.31 -7.74 -33.71
C ILE A 549 3.38 -7.99 -34.77
N ALA A 550 4.64 -7.71 -34.46
CA ALA A 550 5.75 -7.91 -35.39
C ALA A 550 5.98 -9.39 -35.75
N GLU A 551 5.57 -10.33 -34.90
CA GLU A 551 5.58 -11.76 -35.20
C GLU A 551 4.47 -12.17 -36.15
N LEU A 552 3.24 -11.70 -35.91
CA LEU A 552 2.03 -12.07 -36.64
C LEU A 552 1.92 -11.41 -38.02
N GLU A 553 2.64 -10.30 -38.25
CA GLU A 553 2.71 -9.60 -39.54
C GLU A 553 3.80 -10.13 -40.49
N ARG A 554 4.65 -11.07 -40.02
CA ARG A 554 5.60 -11.82 -40.86
C ARG A 554 4.93 -13.04 -41.47
#